data_AF-A0A3P6AI53-F1
#
_entry.id   AF-A0A3P6AI53-F1
#
_cell.length_a   1.000
_cell.length_b   1.000
_cell.length_c   1.000
_cell.angle_alpha   90.00
_cell.angle_beta   90.00
_cell.angle_gamma   90.00
#
_symmetry.space_group_name_H-M   'P 1'
#
loop_
_entity.id
_entity.type
_entity.pdbx_description
1 polymer ?
#
loop_
_entity_poly.entity_id
_entity_poly.type
_entity_poly.pdbx_seq_one_letter_code
_entity_poly.pdbx_strand_id
1 'polypeptide(L)'
;MSQRWSRKKSRLPLAGLLFMLALAVTFMVLYNERSIQQIHLHHNTNREQDLREASTFTSFVHPNLPPRNNLEVLDRFSRCNSTNEYSGKKIGWGDHMSGQGSDFVAAAKEEICDVFSGKWVFDNSSSSYPLHKESECPYMSDQLACQKHGRPDLDYQHWRWQPHPPCNLKRWNVTEMWEMLRGKRLMFVGDSLNRGQWISMVCLLQSVIPRDKQSMSPNAHLTIFRAEDYNATVEFLWAPLLVESNSDDPVNHRLDERIIRPDSVLKHASKWQHADILIFNTYLWWRQGPVKIQWSSEEKGSCEEVNGAEGMEMAMNAWAHWVSNNVDPNTKRVFFVTMSPTHQWSREWNPGSEGNCYGEKKPIEEETYWGSGSDIPTMRMVERVLRGLGPKVSVINITQLSEYRKDGHPSVYRKFWEPLNDDRLKNPASYSDCIHWCVPGVPDVWNQLLFHFL
;
A
#
# COMPACT_ATOMS: atom_id res chain seq x y z
N MET A 1 -39.67 -73.16 -26.24
CA MET A 1 -38.88 -72.72 -25.07
C MET A 1 -37.88 -71.67 -25.51
N SER A 2 -38.07 -70.40 -25.13
CA SER A 2 -36.97 -69.43 -25.04
C SER A 2 -37.44 -68.26 -24.17
N GLN A 3 -36.82 -68.12 -22.99
CA GLN A 3 -37.17 -67.14 -21.96
C GLN A 3 -36.54 -65.77 -22.29
N ARG A 4 -37.36 -64.71 -22.22
CA ARG A 4 -36.95 -63.31 -22.24
C ARG A 4 -36.33 -62.93 -20.88
N TRP A 5 -35.06 -62.53 -20.88
CA TRP A 5 -34.39 -61.99 -19.70
C TRP A 5 -34.63 -60.47 -19.62
N SER A 6 -35.35 -60.00 -18.60
CA SER A 6 -35.50 -58.57 -18.30
C SER A 6 -34.50 -58.15 -17.20
N ARG A 7 -33.59 -57.23 -17.51
CA ARG A 7 -32.75 -56.55 -16.50
C ARG A 7 -33.60 -55.53 -15.72
N LYS A 8 -33.86 -55.79 -14.44
CA LYS A 8 -34.40 -54.81 -13.48
C LYS A 8 -33.28 -53.81 -13.12
N LYS A 9 -33.45 -52.53 -13.43
CA LYS A 9 -32.65 -51.42 -12.86
C LYS A 9 -33.10 -51.21 -11.40
N SER A 10 -32.18 -51.38 -10.44
CA SER A 10 -32.40 -50.97 -9.06
C SER A 10 -32.34 -49.45 -8.97
N ARG A 11 -33.42 -48.80 -8.50
CA ARG A 11 -33.39 -47.40 -8.09
C ARG A 11 -32.91 -47.36 -6.65
N LEU A 12 -31.71 -46.80 -6.39
CA LEU A 12 -31.34 -46.43 -5.03
C LEU A 12 -32.33 -45.37 -4.52
N PRO A 13 -32.87 -45.48 -3.30
CA PRO A 13 -33.80 -44.50 -2.78
C PRO A 13 -33.04 -43.20 -2.52
N LEU A 14 -33.48 -42.11 -3.17
CA LEU A 14 -32.94 -40.75 -3.05
C LEU A 14 -32.79 -40.29 -1.58
N ALA A 15 -33.65 -40.81 -0.69
CA ALA A 15 -33.60 -40.58 0.74
C ALA A 15 -32.32 -41.10 1.42
N GLY A 16 -31.77 -42.24 0.97
CA GLY A 16 -30.52 -42.78 1.51
C GLY A 16 -29.30 -41.94 1.15
N LEU A 17 -29.29 -41.35 -0.06
CA LEU A 17 -28.23 -40.44 -0.51
C LEU A 17 -28.26 -39.11 0.28
N LEU A 18 -29.45 -38.56 0.52
CA LEU A 18 -29.61 -37.35 1.32
C LEU A 18 -29.22 -37.56 2.78
N PHE A 19 -29.52 -38.72 3.36
CA PHE A 19 -29.12 -39.07 4.72
C PHE A 19 -27.60 -39.19 4.88
N MET A 20 -26.92 -39.81 3.90
CA MET A 20 -25.46 -39.92 3.90
C MET A 20 -24.77 -38.55 3.74
N LEU A 21 -25.35 -37.65 2.93
CA LEU A 21 -24.89 -36.27 2.79
C LEU A 21 -25.04 -35.47 4.09
N ALA A 22 -26.18 -35.61 4.78
CA ALA A 22 -26.42 -34.95 6.07
C ALA A 22 -25.44 -35.42 7.15
N LEU A 23 -25.14 -36.73 7.19
CA LEU A 23 -24.13 -37.31 8.08
C LEU A 23 -22.71 -36.80 7.76
N ALA A 24 -22.35 -36.68 6.48
CA ALA A 24 -21.04 -36.17 6.10
C ALA A 24 -20.86 -34.68 6.49
N VAL A 25 -21.91 -33.86 6.32
CA VAL A 25 -21.89 -32.45 6.72
C VAL A 25 -21.80 -32.29 8.24
N THR A 26 -22.58 -33.07 9.00
CA THR A 26 -22.49 -33.03 10.48
C THR A 26 -21.12 -33.50 10.98
N PHE A 27 -20.52 -34.51 10.34
CA PHE A 27 -19.18 -34.96 10.70
C PHE A 27 -18.10 -33.92 10.36
N MET A 28 -18.22 -33.23 9.22
CA MET A 28 -17.35 -32.10 8.84
C MET A 28 -17.45 -30.93 9.83
N VAL A 29 -18.67 -30.58 10.27
CA VAL A 29 -18.89 -29.51 11.26
C VAL A 29 -18.29 -29.89 12.61
N LEU A 30 -18.52 -31.11 13.09
CA LEU A 30 -17.95 -31.58 14.36
C LEU A 30 -16.42 -31.73 14.31
N TYR A 31 -15.87 -32.10 13.15
CA TYR A 31 -14.42 -32.15 12.94
C TYR A 31 -13.81 -30.75 12.94
N ASN A 32 -14.45 -29.77 12.28
CA ASN A 32 -14.03 -28.38 12.29
C ASN A 32 -14.11 -27.77 13.70
N GLU A 33 -15.17 -28.02 14.48
CA GLU A 33 -15.25 -27.53 15.86
C GLU A 33 -14.14 -28.10 16.75
N ARG A 34 -13.83 -29.39 16.63
CA ARG A 34 -12.69 -29.99 17.35
C ARG A 34 -11.35 -29.41 16.92
N SER A 35 -11.18 -29.14 15.63
CA SER A 35 -9.97 -28.50 15.10
C SER A 35 -9.82 -27.06 15.62
N ILE A 36 -10.91 -26.29 15.66
CA ILE A 36 -10.95 -24.92 16.22
C ILE A 36 -10.64 -24.94 17.72
N GLN A 37 -11.19 -25.89 18.48
CA GLN A 37 -10.87 -26.03 19.91
C GLN A 37 -9.41 -26.42 20.16
N GLN A 38 -8.80 -27.25 19.31
CA GLN A 38 -7.37 -27.56 19.40
C GLN A 38 -6.48 -26.36 19.05
N ILE A 39 -6.86 -25.53 18.08
CA ILE A 39 -6.19 -24.26 17.77
C ILE A 39 -6.29 -23.30 18.97
N HIS A 40 -7.46 -23.20 19.61
CA HIS A 40 -7.64 -22.35 20.79
C HIS A 40 -6.85 -22.84 22.01
N LEU A 41 -6.76 -24.16 22.22
CA LEU A 41 -5.94 -24.72 23.30
C LEU A 41 -4.44 -24.50 23.06
N HIS A 42 -3.96 -24.68 21.81
CA HIS A 42 -2.56 -24.44 21.45
C HIS A 42 -2.19 -22.95 21.54
N HIS A 43 -3.12 -22.06 21.20
CA HIS A 43 -2.94 -20.61 21.36
C HIS A 43 -2.89 -20.17 22.83
N ASN A 44 -3.63 -20.83 23.72
CA ASN A 44 -3.57 -20.56 25.16
C ASN A 44 -2.30 -21.11 25.82
N THR A 45 -1.78 -22.27 25.37
CA THR A 45 -0.49 -22.79 25.88
C THR A 45 0.68 -21.93 25.42
N ASN A 46 0.67 -21.45 24.16
CA ASN A 46 1.68 -20.50 23.68
C ASN A 46 1.60 -19.16 24.41
N ARG A 47 0.40 -18.69 24.79
CA ARG A 47 0.24 -17.44 25.57
C ARG A 47 0.78 -17.55 27.00
N GLU A 48 0.62 -18.70 27.67
CA GLU A 48 1.22 -18.93 28.99
C GLU A 48 2.73 -19.18 28.94
N GLN A 49 3.25 -19.67 27.81
CA GLN A 49 4.68 -19.86 27.58
C GLN A 49 5.39 -18.54 27.19
N ASP A 50 4.76 -17.69 26.36
CA ASP A 50 5.21 -16.32 26.06
C ASP A 50 5.26 -15.44 27.31
N LEU A 51 4.31 -15.61 28.24
CA LEU A 51 4.30 -14.88 29.51
C LEU A 51 5.41 -15.33 30.48
N ARG A 52 6.01 -16.52 30.28
CA ARG A 52 7.11 -17.03 31.12
C ARG A 52 8.50 -16.77 30.52
N GLU A 53 8.61 -16.55 29.20
CA GLU A 53 9.89 -16.21 28.54
C GLU A 53 10.16 -14.69 28.45
N ALA A 54 9.16 -13.84 28.69
CA ALA A 54 9.31 -12.38 28.73
C ALA A 54 10.03 -11.81 29.99
N SER A 55 10.86 -12.61 30.67
CA SER A 55 11.74 -12.12 31.76
C SER A 55 13.20 -11.90 31.32
N THR A 56 13.45 -11.85 30.01
CA THR A 56 14.70 -11.33 29.45
C THR A 56 14.68 -9.80 29.52
N PHE A 57 15.76 -9.21 30.05
CA PHE A 57 15.94 -7.77 30.25
C PHE A 57 15.53 -6.96 29.01
N THR A 58 14.36 -6.30 29.05
CA THR A 58 13.95 -5.40 27.98
C THR A 58 14.68 -4.07 28.15
N SER A 59 15.60 -3.75 27.24
CA SER A 59 16.27 -2.45 27.21
C SER A 59 15.42 -1.45 26.44
N PHE A 60 15.09 -0.33 27.07
CA PHE A 60 14.40 0.79 26.44
C PHE A 60 15.40 1.80 25.90
N VAL A 61 15.26 2.16 24.63
CA VAL A 61 16.04 3.25 24.01
C VAL A 61 15.15 4.50 23.99
N HIS A 62 15.65 5.62 24.51
CA HIS A 62 14.98 6.91 24.37
C HIS A 62 15.08 7.39 22.91
N PRO A 63 14.02 8.00 22.36
CA PRO A 63 14.07 8.58 21.02
C PRO A 63 15.26 9.54 20.92
N ASN A 64 16.14 9.33 19.96
CA ASN A 64 17.32 10.16 19.78
C ASN A 64 16.90 11.57 19.35
N LEU A 65 16.82 12.50 20.31
CA LEU A 65 16.78 13.93 20.03
C LEU A 65 18.22 14.40 19.79
N PRO A 66 18.59 14.84 18.58
CA PRO A 66 19.99 15.09 18.26
C PRO A 66 20.54 16.31 19.03
N PRO A 67 21.76 16.22 19.58
CA PRO A 67 22.49 17.39 20.08
C PRO A 67 22.84 18.35 18.94
N ARG A 68 22.93 19.65 19.25
CA ARG A 68 23.09 20.75 18.28
C ARG A 68 24.36 20.73 17.41
N ASN A 69 25.32 19.82 17.63
CA ASN A 69 26.60 19.80 16.92
C ASN A 69 26.87 18.41 16.34
N ASN A 70 26.95 18.33 15.00
CA ASN A 70 27.25 17.17 14.16
C ASN A 70 26.23 16.01 14.18
N LEU A 71 25.05 16.24 13.59
CA LEU A 71 24.20 15.14 13.12
C LEU A 71 24.90 14.40 11.98
N GLU A 72 25.44 13.23 12.25
CA GLU A 72 25.75 12.25 11.20
C GLU A 72 24.41 11.76 10.65
N VAL A 73 24.05 12.12 9.41
CA VAL A 73 22.78 11.75 8.76
C VAL A 73 23.01 10.50 7.94
N LEU A 74 22.06 9.56 7.93
CA LEU A 74 22.11 8.43 7.00
C LEU A 74 21.99 8.93 5.56
N ASP A 75 22.92 8.47 4.74
CA ASP A 75 22.98 8.73 3.31
C ASP A 75 23.28 7.43 2.55
N ARG A 76 23.27 7.49 1.21
CA ARG A 76 23.51 6.32 0.36
C ARG A 76 24.88 5.66 0.53
N PHE A 77 25.85 6.37 1.13
CA PHE A 77 27.19 5.88 1.39
C PHE A 77 27.32 5.22 2.77
N SER A 78 26.30 5.36 3.61
CA SER A 78 26.24 4.72 4.92
C SER A 78 26.29 3.20 4.79
N ARG A 79 27.11 2.57 5.64
CA ARG A 79 27.37 1.13 5.66
C ARG A 79 27.50 0.65 7.11
N CYS A 80 27.15 -0.60 7.34
CA CYS A 80 27.42 -1.29 8.59
C CYS A 80 28.79 -1.98 8.51
N ASN A 81 29.67 -1.70 9.46
CA ASN A 81 30.94 -2.41 9.65
C ASN A 81 30.73 -3.82 10.23
N SER A 82 29.72 -3.98 11.07
CA SER A 82 29.29 -5.25 11.64
C SER A 82 27.76 -5.32 11.70
N THR A 83 27.21 -6.53 11.60
CA THR A 83 25.77 -6.78 11.71
C THR A 83 25.57 -7.86 12.76
N ASN A 84 24.88 -7.50 13.83
CA ASN A 84 24.56 -8.39 14.95
C ASN A 84 23.09 -8.84 14.86
N GLU A 85 22.76 -9.91 15.56
CA GLU A 85 21.36 -10.26 15.78
C GLU A 85 20.65 -9.17 16.58
N TYR A 86 19.36 -9.01 16.30
CA TYR A 86 18.54 -8.03 16.98
C TYR A 86 18.47 -8.30 18.49
N SER A 87 18.79 -7.26 19.26
CA SER A 87 18.90 -7.35 20.72
C SER A 87 17.56 -7.32 21.46
N GLY A 88 16.43 -7.16 20.75
CA GLY A 88 15.11 -7.04 21.35
C GLY A 88 14.80 -5.66 21.96
N LYS A 89 15.68 -4.67 21.76
CA LYS A 89 15.51 -3.28 22.23
C LYS A 89 14.16 -2.71 21.78
N LYS A 90 13.45 -2.00 22.65
CA LYS A 90 12.21 -1.31 22.26
C LYS A 90 12.37 0.20 22.41
N ILE A 91 11.75 0.95 21.51
CA ILE A 91 11.74 2.42 21.59
C ILE A 91 10.71 2.82 22.65
N GLY A 92 11.18 3.51 23.68
CA GLY A 92 10.32 4.04 24.75
C GLY A 92 9.71 5.38 24.35
N TRP A 93 8.52 5.36 23.76
CA TRP A 93 7.71 6.56 23.60
C TRP A 93 7.03 6.83 24.96
N GLY A 94 7.38 7.93 25.64
CA GLY A 94 6.76 8.28 26.93
C GLY A 94 5.23 8.25 26.84
N ASP A 95 4.55 7.88 27.94
CA ASP A 95 3.17 7.35 28.11
C ASP A 95 1.96 7.97 27.34
N HIS A 96 2.18 8.85 26.37
CA HIS A 96 1.15 9.47 25.53
C HIS A 96 0.53 8.57 24.46
N MET A 97 0.99 7.32 24.28
CA MET A 97 0.32 6.32 23.43
C MET A 97 -0.64 5.39 24.21
N SER A 98 -0.95 5.71 25.47
CA SER A 98 -2.09 5.12 26.16
C SER A 98 -3.40 5.80 25.70
N GLY A 99 -3.79 5.51 24.46
CA GLY A 99 -5.16 5.74 24.05
C GLY A 99 -6.07 4.92 24.97
N GLN A 100 -6.78 5.59 25.87
CA GLN A 100 -7.93 5.00 26.54
C GLN A 100 -8.78 4.34 25.47
N GLY A 101 -8.99 3.03 25.60
CA GLY A 101 -10.07 2.34 24.90
C GLY A 101 -11.36 2.98 25.37
N SER A 102 -11.81 4.02 24.68
CA SER A 102 -13.18 4.46 24.79
C SER A 102 -14.02 3.40 24.09
N ASP A 103 -14.66 2.54 24.88
CA ASP A 103 -15.85 1.82 24.45
C ASP A 103 -16.85 2.87 23.98
N PHE A 104 -16.84 3.16 22.67
CA PHE A 104 -17.89 3.96 22.06
C PHE A 104 -19.15 3.12 22.12
N VAL A 105 -20.06 3.58 22.98
CA VAL A 105 -21.50 3.28 22.94
C VAL A 105 -21.93 3.18 21.49
N ALA A 106 -22.56 2.05 21.14
CA ALA A 106 -23.14 1.79 19.83
C ALA A 106 -24.06 2.96 19.43
N ALA A 107 -23.50 3.92 18.69
CA ALA A 107 -24.26 4.88 17.94
C ALA A 107 -25.06 4.10 16.89
N ALA A 108 -26.30 4.51 16.69
CA ALA A 108 -27.28 3.85 15.84
C ALA A 108 -26.69 3.42 14.48
N LYS A 109 -27.14 2.25 13.99
CA LYS A 109 -26.95 1.79 12.60
C LYS A 109 -27.49 2.83 11.62
N GLU A 110 -26.72 3.87 11.33
CA GLU A 110 -26.67 4.40 9.98
C GLU A 110 -25.91 3.37 9.15
N GLU A 111 -26.40 3.02 7.96
CA GLU A 111 -25.65 2.18 7.03
C GLU A 111 -24.35 2.92 6.67
N ILE A 112 -23.27 2.62 7.39
CA ILE A 112 -21.96 3.21 7.14
C ILE A 112 -21.54 2.84 5.72
N CYS A 113 -21.37 3.86 4.90
CA CYS A 113 -21.01 3.72 3.51
C CYS A 113 -19.51 3.34 3.37
N ASP A 114 -19.21 2.07 3.10
CA ASP A 114 -17.86 1.62 2.80
C ASP A 114 -17.55 1.78 1.30
N VAL A 115 -16.92 2.92 0.96
CA VAL A 115 -16.51 3.21 -0.43
C VAL A 115 -15.32 2.38 -0.92
N PHE A 116 -14.67 1.62 -0.04
CA PHE A 116 -13.53 0.75 -0.38
C PHE A 116 -13.95 -0.68 -0.70
N SER A 117 -15.19 -1.05 -0.41
CA SER A 117 -15.81 -2.32 -0.77
C SER A 117 -16.70 -2.15 -2.00
N GLY A 118 -16.47 -2.93 -3.05
CA GLY A 118 -17.09 -2.71 -4.34
C GLY A 118 -16.52 -3.59 -5.43
N LYS A 119 -16.75 -3.19 -6.68
CA LYS A 119 -16.26 -3.88 -7.87
C LYS A 119 -15.81 -2.93 -8.95
N TRP A 120 -14.92 -3.41 -9.80
CA TRP A 120 -14.57 -2.72 -11.04
C TRP A 120 -15.69 -2.89 -12.07
N VAL A 121 -16.10 -1.77 -12.66
CA VAL A 121 -17.08 -1.74 -13.73
C VAL A 121 -16.41 -1.12 -14.94
N PHE A 122 -16.52 -1.79 -16.08
CA PHE A 122 -16.00 -1.26 -17.34
C PHE A 122 -16.94 -0.16 -17.82
N ASP A 123 -16.38 1.03 -18.06
CA ASP A 123 -17.13 2.18 -18.53
C ASP A 123 -16.96 2.35 -20.05
N ASN A 124 -17.97 1.88 -20.79
CA ASN A 124 -18.05 1.98 -22.24
C ASN A 124 -18.28 3.42 -22.74
N SER A 125 -18.56 4.38 -21.84
CA SER A 125 -18.80 5.75 -22.24
C SER A 125 -17.49 6.44 -22.58
N SER A 126 -17.31 6.79 -23.85
CA SER A 126 -16.14 7.50 -24.38
C SER A 126 -15.92 8.89 -23.76
N SER A 127 -16.85 9.38 -22.93
CA SER A 127 -16.80 10.70 -22.30
C SER A 127 -16.50 10.70 -20.79
N SER A 128 -16.26 9.55 -20.15
CA SER A 128 -16.08 9.48 -18.68
C SER A 128 -14.73 8.92 -18.22
N TYR A 129 -14.21 7.88 -18.86
CA TYR A 129 -12.91 7.30 -18.54
C TYR A 129 -12.07 7.06 -19.81
N PRO A 130 -10.73 7.21 -19.74
CA PRO A 130 -9.98 7.72 -18.59
C PRO A 130 -10.26 9.20 -18.32
N LEU A 131 -9.99 9.65 -17.08
CA LEU A 131 -10.25 11.05 -16.66
C LEU A 131 -9.31 12.07 -17.31
N HIS A 132 -8.19 11.61 -17.83
CA HIS A 132 -7.22 12.37 -18.63
C HIS A 132 -6.55 11.43 -19.60
N LYS A 133 -5.95 11.95 -20.68
CA LYS A 133 -5.14 11.15 -21.59
C LYS A 133 -3.67 11.27 -21.24
N GLU A 134 -2.94 10.17 -21.39
CA GLU A 134 -1.49 10.12 -21.17
C GLU A 134 -0.75 11.21 -21.96
N SER A 135 -1.12 11.40 -23.23
CA SER A 135 -0.52 12.38 -24.14
C SER A 135 -0.81 13.85 -23.80
N GLU A 136 -1.82 14.12 -22.97
CA GLU A 136 -2.22 15.48 -22.57
C GLU A 136 -1.50 15.95 -21.30
N CYS A 137 -0.83 15.05 -20.58
CA CYS A 137 -0.10 15.38 -19.36
C CYS A 137 1.42 15.60 -19.63
N PRO A 138 1.92 16.85 -19.60
CA PRO A 138 3.33 17.13 -19.86
C PRO A 138 4.26 16.68 -18.71
N TYR A 139 3.70 16.37 -17.54
CA TYR A 139 4.42 15.94 -16.34
C TYR A 139 4.50 14.41 -16.19
N MET A 140 4.00 13.66 -17.19
CA MET A 140 3.97 12.21 -17.16
C MET A 140 5.38 11.62 -16.99
N SER A 141 5.50 10.63 -16.10
CA SER A 141 6.74 9.86 -15.97
C SER A 141 6.84 8.79 -17.06
N ASP A 142 7.99 8.74 -17.74
CA ASP A 142 8.30 7.68 -18.70
C ASP A 142 8.26 6.25 -18.10
N GLN A 143 8.28 6.12 -16.77
CA GLN A 143 8.12 4.82 -16.09
C GLN A 143 6.65 4.35 -16.05
N LEU A 144 5.69 5.25 -16.21
CA LEU A 144 4.25 5.01 -16.06
C LEU A 144 3.47 5.29 -17.37
N ALA A 145 4.13 5.89 -18.37
CA ALA A 145 3.60 6.25 -19.68
C ALA A 145 3.51 5.04 -20.63
N CYS A 146 2.61 4.11 -20.33
CA CYS A 146 2.52 2.83 -21.03
C CYS A 146 2.19 2.96 -22.51
N GLN A 147 1.30 3.88 -22.89
CA GLN A 147 0.91 4.08 -24.28
C GLN A 147 2.09 4.62 -25.10
N LYS A 148 2.81 5.63 -24.58
CA LYS A 148 4.04 6.18 -25.16
C LYS A 148 5.11 5.09 -25.37
N HIS A 149 5.16 4.11 -24.47
CA HIS A 149 6.08 2.98 -24.54
C HIS A 149 5.49 1.74 -25.23
N GLY A 150 4.46 1.92 -26.05
CA GLY A 150 4.02 0.94 -27.04
C GLY A 150 2.98 -0.07 -26.55
N ARG A 151 2.33 0.18 -25.41
CA ARG A 151 1.24 -0.68 -24.93
C ARG A 151 0.06 -0.63 -25.93
N PRO A 152 -0.32 -1.77 -26.55
CA PRO A 152 -1.32 -1.78 -27.61
C PRO A 152 -2.76 -1.84 -27.09
N ASP A 153 -2.99 -2.48 -25.93
CA ASP A 153 -4.31 -2.55 -25.28
C ASP A 153 -4.52 -1.34 -24.37
N LEU A 154 -5.64 -0.63 -24.53
CA LEU A 154 -5.99 0.56 -23.74
C LEU A 154 -7.22 0.34 -22.83
N ASP A 155 -7.88 -0.81 -22.94
CA ASP A 155 -9.09 -1.13 -22.16
C ASP A 155 -8.86 -1.02 -20.63
N TYR A 156 -7.64 -1.25 -20.14
CA TYR A 156 -7.30 -1.10 -18.72
C TYR A 156 -7.58 0.32 -18.17
N GLN A 157 -7.60 1.34 -19.04
CA GLN A 157 -7.86 2.75 -18.69
C GLN A 157 -9.36 3.05 -18.46
N HIS A 158 -10.24 2.17 -18.93
CA HIS A 158 -11.70 2.37 -18.95
C HIS A 158 -12.43 1.70 -17.77
N TRP A 159 -11.69 1.19 -16.79
CA TRP A 159 -12.28 0.63 -15.58
C TRP A 159 -12.50 1.71 -14.51
N ARG A 160 -13.70 1.77 -13.96
CA ARG A 160 -14.05 2.61 -12.81
C ARG A 160 -14.40 1.78 -11.59
N TRP A 161 -14.09 2.30 -10.41
CA TRP A 161 -14.50 1.66 -9.16
C TRP A 161 -15.94 2.02 -8.82
N GLN A 162 -16.76 1.01 -8.51
CA GLN A 162 -18.12 1.16 -8.06
C GLN A 162 -18.26 0.54 -6.66
N PRO A 163 -18.40 1.36 -5.61
CA PRO A 163 -18.75 0.87 -4.29
C PRO A 163 -20.04 0.07 -4.29
N HIS A 164 -20.17 -0.88 -3.36
CA HIS A 164 -21.44 -1.58 -3.14
C HIS A 164 -22.51 -0.60 -2.64
N PRO A 165 -23.79 -0.81 -2.99
CA PRO A 165 -24.89 -0.02 -2.44
C PRO A 165 -24.88 -0.01 -0.90
N PRO A 166 -25.31 1.09 -0.24
CA PRO A 166 -25.99 2.26 -0.81
C PRO A 166 -25.04 3.36 -1.34
N CYS A 167 -23.75 3.09 -1.48
CA CYS A 167 -22.72 4.09 -1.79
C CYS A 167 -22.56 4.40 -3.27
N ASN A 168 -22.16 5.64 -3.56
CA ASN A 168 -21.53 6.03 -4.81
C ASN A 168 -20.34 6.94 -4.52
N LEU A 169 -19.27 6.83 -5.32
CA LEU A 169 -18.18 7.80 -5.26
C LEU A 169 -18.65 9.17 -5.73
N LYS A 170 -18.09 10.20 -5.12
CA LYS A 170 -18.24 11.57 -5.61
C LYS A 170 -17.63 11.65 -7.01
N ARG A 171 -18.38 12.19 -7.98
CA ARG A 171 -17.88 12.34 -9.35
C ARG A 171 -16.70 13.30 -9.36
N TRP A 172 -15.58 12.88 -9.97
CA TRP A 172 -14.39 13.72 -10.10
C TRP A 172 -14.73 15.09 -10.72
N ASN A 173 -14.26 16.15 -10.08
CA ASN A 173 -14.39 17.51 -10.56
C ASN A 173 -13.08 18.26 -10.29
N VAL A 174 -12.35 18.55 -11.36
CA VAL A 174 -11.03 19.18 -11.32
C VAL A 174 -11.07 20.59 -10.72
N THR A 175 -12.09 21.38 -11.03
CA THR A 175 -12.25 22.74 -10.49
C THR A 175 -12.56 22.68 -8.99
N GLU A 176 -13.45 21.78 -8.58
CA GLU A 176 -13.78 21.61 -7.16
C GLU A 176 -12.56 21.17 -6.35
N MET A 177 -11.78 20.22 -6.86
CA MET A 177 -10.53 19.79 -6.22
C MET A 177 -9.56 20.96 -6.09
N TRP A 178 -9.39 21.79 -7.12
CA TRP A 178 -8.53 22.97 -7.03
C TRP A 178 -9.04 24.02 -6.04
N GLU A 179 -10.35 24.24 -5.95
CA GLU A 179 -10.94 25.12 -4.93
C GLU A 179 -10.70 24.60 -3.51
N MET A 180 -10.80 23.28 -3.29
CA MET A 180 -10.43 22.64 -2.01
C MET A 180 -8.95 22.86 -1.67
N LEU A 181 -8.08 22.91 -2.68
CA LEU A 181 -6.64 23.13 -2.55
C LEU A 181 -6.24 24.61 -2.54
N ARG A 182 -7.17 25.55 -2.73
CA ARG A 182 -6.85 26.98 -2.83
C ARG A 182 -6.10 27.46 -1.59
N GLY A 183 -4.91 28.03 -1.79
CA GLY A 183 -4.04 28.49 -0.71
C GLY A 183 -3.40 27.39 0.13
N LYS A 184 -3.46 26.12 -0.30
CA LYS A 184 -2.98 24.95 0.45
C LYS A 184 -1.86 24.21 -0.26
N ARG A 185 -1.15 23.40 0.53
CA ARG A 185 -0.12 22.45 0.10
C ARG A 185 -0.61 21.02 0.32
N LEU A 186 -0.81 20.29 -0.78
CA LEU A 186 -1.06 18.86 -0.78
C LEU A 186 0.26 18.13 -0.98
N MET A 187 0.67 17.26 -0.06
CA MET A 187 1.96 16.57 -0.16
C MET A 187 1.80 15.05 0.01
N PHE A 188 2.25 14.33 -1.02
CA PHE A 188 2.47 12.89 -1.00
C PHE A 188 3.85 12.61 -0.41
N VAL A 189 3.93 11.67 0.53
CA VAL A 189 5.16 11.27 1.21
C VAL A 189 5.27 9.76 1.20
N GLY A 190 6.37 9.21 0.68
CA GLY A 190 6.57 7.76 0.76
C GLY A 190 7.44 7.20 -0.35
N ASP A 191 7.06 6.03 -0.83
CA ASP A 191 7.81 5.25 -1.81
C ASP A 191 7.39 5.56 -3.27
N SER A 192 7.86 4.72 -4.21
CA SER A 192 7.62 4.91 -5.64
C SER A 192 6.15 4.73 -6.05
N LEU A 193 5.32 4.05 -5.25
CA LEU A 193 3.89 3.92 -5.53
C LEU A 193 3.16 5.21 -5.19
N ASN A 194 3.52 5.87 -4.09
CA ASN A 194 2.99 7.20 -3.77
C ASN A 194 3.44 8.24 -4.80
N ARG A 195 4.66 8.10 -5.34
CA ARG A 195 5.10 8.92 -6.47
C ARG A 195 4.21 8.71 -7.69
N GLY A 196 3.82 7.46 -7.98
CA GLY A 196 2.87 7.14 -9.05
C GLY A 196 1.50 7.78 -8.83
N GLN A 197 0.99 7.74 -7.59
CA GLN A 197 -0.24 8.41 -7.21
C GLN A 197 -0.16 9.94 -7.33
N TRP A 198 0.97 10.54 -6.93
CA TRP A 198 1.24 11.95 -7.12
C TRP A 198 1.27 12.36 -8.60
N ILE A 199 1.96 11.58 -9.46
CA ILE A 199 1.97 11.83 -10.92
C ILE A 199 0.54 11.79 -11.48
N SER A 200 -0.26 10.81 -11.08
CA SER A 200 -1.68 10.73 -11.45
C SER A 200 -2.45 11.98 -10.99
N MET A 201 -2.26 12.43 -9.73
CA MET A 201 -2.93 13.63 -9.21
C MET A 201 -2.55 14.89 -10.01
N VAL A 202 -1.27 15.06 -10.34
CA VAL A 202 -0.81 16.17 -11.20
C VAL A 202 -1.48 16.11 -12.57
N CYS A 203 -1.52 14.94 -13.22
CA CYS A 203 -2.14 14.78 -14.54
C CYS A 203 -3.65 15.02 -14.53
N LEU A 204 -4.35 14.61 -13.46
CA LEU A 204 -5.77 14.87 -13.24
C LEU A 204 -6.09 16.36 -13.07
N LEU A 205 -5.13 17.14 -12.58
CA LEU A 205 -5.34 18.54 -12.17
C LEU A 205 -4.82 19.57 -13.18
N GLN A 206 -3.71 19.30 -13.85
CA GLN A 206 -2.95 20.31 -14.60
C GLN A 206 -3.69 20.90 -15.80
N SER A 207 -4.61 20.14 -16.42
CA SER A 207 -5.19 20.49 -17.73
C SER A 207 -6.02 21.77 -17.73
N VAL A 208 -6.53 22.18 -16.56
CA VAL A 208 -7.32 23.42 -16.41
C VAL A 208 -6.48 24.62 -16.00
N ILE A 209 -5.18 24.45 -15.76
CA ILE A 209 -4.26 25.53 -15.41
C ILE A 209 -3.55 26.01 -16.68
N PRO A 210 -3.57 27.33 -16.99
CA PRO A 210 -2.81 27.86 -18.11
C PRO A 210 -1.33 27.50 -18.02
N ARG A 211 -0.68 27.23 -19.16
CA ARG A 211 0.72 26.73 -19.19
C ARG A 211 1.72 27.70 -18.55
N ASP A 212 1.47 29.00 -18.64
CA ASP A 212 2.26 30.08 -18.04
C ASP A 212 1.94 30.32 -16.55
N LYS A 213 0.94 29.60 -16.01
CA LYS A 213 0.48 29.66 -14.61
C LYS A 213 0.74 28.38 -13.82
N GLN A 214 1.49 27.46 -14.41
CA GLN A 214 1.92 26.23 -13.76
C GLN A 214 3.42 26.00 -13.88
N SER A 215 4.01 25.39 -12.85
CA SER A 215 5.44 25.04 -12.83
C SER A 215 5.71 23.79 -12.00
N MET A 216 6.87 23.17 -12.26
CA MET A 216 7.37 22.01 -11.52
C MET A 216 8.79 22.31 -11.03
N SER A 217 9.06 22.10 -9.75
CA SER A 217 10.41 22.28 -9.22
C SER A 217 11.39 21.21 -9.76
N PRO A 218 12.68 21.53 -9.91
CA PRO A 218 13.68 20.57 -10.40
C PRO A 218 14.20 19.62 -9.30
N ASN A 219 13.75 19.77 -8.05
CA ASN A 219 14.29 19.04 -6.91
C ASN A 219 13.66 17.65 -6.81
N ALA A 220 14.48 16.61 -7.01
CA ALA A 220 14.02 15.22 -6.98
C ALA A 220 13.63 14.72 -5.57
N HIS A 221 14.18 15.32 -4.50
CA HIS A 221 13.87 14.90 -3.13
C HIS A 221 12.53 15.47 -2.66
N LEU A 222 12.24 16.73 -3.02
CA LEU A 222 10.94 17.38 -2.83
C LEU A 222 10.52 18.05 -4.14
N THR A 223 9.66 17.37 -4.89
CA THR A 223 9.14 17.85 -6.16
C THR A 223 7.83 18.59 -5.93
N ILE A 224 7.72 19.82 -6.43
CA ILE A 224 6.60 20.73 -6.16
C ILE A 224 5.98 21.13 -7.50
N PHE A 225 4.75 20.68 -7.75
CA PHE A 225 3.91 21.24 -8.79
C PHE A 225 3.14 22.44 -8.21
N ARG A 226 3.18 23.60 -8.88
CA ARG A 226 2.51 24.82 -8.43
C ARG A 226 1.49 25.28 -9.46
N ALA A 227 0.30 25.64 -8.99
CA ALA A 227 -0.75 26.32 -9.76
C ALA A 227 -0.95 27.74 -9.21
N GLU A 228 -0.58 28.75 -9.99
CA GLU A 228 -0.58 30.15 -9.54
C GLU A 228 -1.98 30.68 -9.25
N ASP A 229 -2.95 30.39 -10.12
CA ASP A 229 -4.33 30.90 -10.02
C ASP A 229 -5.07 30.44 -8.76
N TYR A 230 -4.63 29.32 -8.18
CA TYR A 230 -5.17 28.78 -6.92
C TYR A 230 -4.25 29.05 -5.72
N ASN A 231 -3.05 29.60 -5.95
CA ASN A 231 -1.99 29.68 -4.94
C ASN A 231 -1.81 28.34 -4.19
N ALA A 232 -1.78 27.25 -4.95
CA ALA A 232 -1.81 25.89 -4.43
C ALA A 232 -0.62 25.07 -4.93
N THR A 233 -0.23 24.03 -4.18
CA THR A 233 0.81 23.08 -4.59
C THR A 233 0.39 21.63 -4.42
N VAL A 234 0.91 20.79 -5.30
CA VAL A 234 0.80 19.32 -5.25
C VAL A 234 2.22 18.75 -5.27
N GLU A 235 2.63 18.19 -4.14
CA GLU A 235 4.04 17.93 -3.82
C GLU A 235 4.30 16.44 -3.63
N PHE A 236 5.52 16.00 -3.91
CA PHE A 236 6.01 14.66 -3.59
C PHE A 236 7.34 14.75 -2.84
N LEU A 237 7.38 14.12 -1.67
CA LEU A 237 8.57 13.96 -0.84
C LEU A 237 8.99 12.48 -0.83
N TRP A 238 10.21 12.21 -1.29
CA TRP A 238 10.80 10.88 -1.22
C TRP A 238 11.16 10.52 0.22
N ALA A 239 10.48 9.52 0.80
CA ALA A 239 10.73 8.99 2.12
C ALA A 239 10.22 7.54 2.19
N PRO A 240 10.83 6.60 1.44
CA PRO A 240 10.25 5.29 1.16
C PRO A 240 10.01 4.43 2.40
N LEU A 241 10.80 4.65 3.46
CA LEU A 241 10.71 3.94 4.74
C LEU A 241 10.14 4.83 5.86
N LEU A 242 9.62 6.03 5.54
CA LEU A 242 9.15 7.10 6.44
C LEU A 242 10.23 7.67 7.39
N VAL A 243 10.95 6.81 8.09
CA VAL A 243 12.10 7.16 8.92
C VAL A 243 13.34 7.44 8.08
N GLU A 244 14.31 8.10 8.70
CA GLU A 244 15.63 8.35 8.12
C GLU A 244 16.30 7.03 7.70
N SER A 245 16.82 7.02 6.48
CA SER A 245 17.44 5.81 5.90
C SER A 245 18.59 6.14 4.95
N ASN A 246 19.45 5.15 4.72
CA ASN A 246 20.46 5.23 3.65
C ASN A 246 19.85 5.28 2.24
N SER A 247 18.54 5.10 2.13
CA SER A 247 17.81 5.06 0.87
C SER A 247 16.99 6.32 0.59
N ASP A 248 17.25 7.41 1.33
CA ASP A 248 16.58 8.71 1.16
C ASP A 248 17.08 9.49 -0.08
N ASP A 249 18.05 8.97 -0.84
CA ASP A 249 18.46 9.56 -2.13
C ASP A 249 17.39 9.25 -3.21
N PRO A 250 16.69 10.23 -3.78
CA PRO A 250 15.57 9.98 -4.70
C PRO A 250 15.98 9.31 -6.02
N VAL A 251 17.27 9.27 -6.35
CA VAL A 251 17.80 8.71 -7.60
C VAL A 251 18.62 7.45 -7.34
N ASN A 252 19.53 7.50 -6.38
CA ASN A 252 20.52 6.45 -6.10
C ASN A 252 20.25 5.76 -4.76
N HIS A 253 19.08 5.12 -4.66
CA HIS A 253 18.58 4.45 -3.45
C HIS A 253 18.50 2.93 -3.57
N ARG A 254 18.90 2.35 -4.71
CA ARG A 254 18.94 0.89 -4.89
C ARG A 254 20.27 0.39 -4.31
N LEU A 255 20.22 -0.01 -3.04
CA LEU A 255 21.38 -0.48 -2.28
C LEU A 255 21.18 -1.96 -1.91
N ASP A 256 22.28 -2.68 -1.77
CA ASP A 256 22.26 -4.09 -1.35
C ASP A 256 21.73 -4.25 0.08
N GLU A 257 21.99 -3.25 0.93
CA GLU A 257 21.57 -3.22 2.33
C GLU A 257 20.77 -1.96 2.61
N ARG A 258 19.64 -2.13 3.30
CA ARG A 258 18.83 -1.02 3.80
C ARG A 258 19.14 -0.77 5.26
N ILE A 259 19.53 0.46 5.57
CA ILE A 259 19.85 0.88 6.92
C ILE A 259 18.86 1.96 7.32
N ILE A 260 18.19 1.78 8.46
CA ILE A 260 17.22 2.72 9.01
C ILE A 260 17.65 3.20 10.40
N ARG A 261 17.20 4.42 10.74
CA ARG A 261 17.08 4.87 12.13
C ARG A 261 15.61 4.79 12.54
N PRO A 262 15.18 3.72 13.22
CA PRO A 262 13.77 3.40 13.38
C PRO A 262 12.99 4.41 14.25
N ASP A 263 13.66 5.31 14.97
CA ASP A 263 13.10 6.34 15.83
C ASP A 263 13.19 7.76 15.23
N SER A 264 13.82 7.94 14.07
CA SER A 264 14.12 9.26 13.50
C SER A 264 13.23 9.58 12.30
N VAL A 265 12.23 10.43 12.49
CA VAL A 265 11.45 11.05 11.39
C VAL A 265 11.78 12.52 11.19
N LEU A 266 12.60 13.13 12.06
CA LEU A 266 12.74 14.59 12.17
C LEU A 266 13.25 15.25 10.88
N LYS A 267 14.21 14.61 10.20
CA LYS A 267 14.74 15.07 8.90
C LYS A 267 13.61 15.22 7.88
N HIS A 268 12.77 14.20 7.72
CA HIS A 268 11.64 14.23 6.79
C HIS A 268 10.51 15.14 7.28
N ALA A 269 10.22 15.10 8.59
CA ALA A 269 9.17 15.90 9.21
C ALA A 269 9.40 17.40 9.09
N SER A 270 10.67 17.84 9.11
CA SER A 270 11.02 19.25 8.85
C SER A 270 10.50 19.78 7.50
N LYS A 271 10.22 18.88 6.54
CA LYS A 271 9.66 19.22 5.22
C LYS A 271 8.14 19.11 5.21
N TRP A 272 7.59 18.01 5.70
CA TRP A 272 6.15 17.73 5.59
C TRP A 272 5.29 18.45 6.64
N GLN A 273 5.87 18.88 7.77
CA GLN A 273 5.11 19.53 8.86
C GLN A 273 4.37 20.79 8.40
N HIS A 274 4.86 21.44 7.36
CA HIS A 274 4.31 22.69 6.83
C HIS A 274 3.27 22.50 5.71
N ALA A 275 2.89 21.27 5.37
CA ALA A 275 1.81 21.00 4.42
C ALA A 275 0.44 20.95 5.11
N ASP A 276 -0.62 21.35 4.42
CA ASP A 276 -1.99 21.36 4.95
C ASP A 276 -2.66 19.99 4.85
N ILE A 277 -2.33 19.25 3.79
CA ILE A 277 -2.86 17.93 3.51
C ILE A 277 -1.69 16.99 3.23
N LEU A 278 -1.56 15.92 4.02
CA LEU A 278 -0.50 14.93 3.91
C LEU A 278 -1.07 13.58 3.50
N ILE A 279 -0.40 12.91 2.56
CA ILE A 279 -0.78 11.59 2.06
C ILE A 279 0.44 10.68 2.17
N PHE A 280 0.45 9.81 3.17
CA PHE A 280 1.55 8.89 3.43
C PHE A 280 1.31 7.51 2.80
N ASN A 281 2.38 6.86 2.38
CA ASN A 281 2.41 5.40 2.18
C ASN A 281 3.78 4.85 2.62
N THR A 282 3.85 3.55 2.88
CA THR A 282 5.09 2.78 2.90
C THR A 282 4.75 1.29 2.92
N TYR A 283 5.31 0.49 2.02
CA TYR A 283 5.08 -0.97 2.03
C TYR A 283 6.10 -1.77 1.24
N LEU A 284 6.24 -1.47 -0.06
CA LEU A 284 6.89 -2.34 -1.03
C LEU A 284 8.31 -2.74 -0.62
N TRP A 285 9.02 -1.81 0.02
CA TRP A 285 10.43 -1.96 0.34
C TRP A 285 10.68 -2.87 1.54
N TRP A 286 9.74 -2.90 2.48
CA TRP A 286 9.75 -3.80 3.62
C TRP A 286 9.54 -5.27 3.22
N ARG A 287 8.96 -5.50 2.03
CA ARG A 287 8.75 -6.83 1.45
C ARG A 287 9.98 -7.41 0.76
N GLN A 288 11.06 -6.63 0.58
CA GLN A 288 12.23 -7.04 -0.19
C GLN A 288 13.27 -7.81 0.62
N GLY A 289 13.08 -7.95 1.93
CA GLY A 289 14.00 -8.68 2.80
C GLY A 289 14.20 -8.00 4.15
N PRO A 290 15.20 -8.45 4.92
CA PRO A 290 15.55 -7.83 6.19
C PRO A 290 16.09 -6.41 6.00
N VAL A 291 16.05 -5.65 7.09
CA VAL A 291 16.62 -4.30 7.19
C VAL A 291 17.59 -4.25 8.36
N LYS A 292 18.56 -3.35 8.26
CA LYS A 292 19.53 -3.07 9.32
C LYS A 292 19.12 -1.83 10.10
N ILE A 293 19.17 -1.93 11.41
CA ILE A 293 18.91 -0.86 12.36
C ILE A 293 20.24 -0.29 12.82
N GLN A 294 20.38 1.02 12.69
CA GLN A 294 21.43 1.77 13.37
C GLN A 294 20.79 2.66 14.44
N TRP A 295 21.00 2.32 15.71
CA TRP A 295 20.35 3.00 16.84
C TRP A 295 20.89 4.40 17.09
N SER A 296 22.19 4.64 16.93
CA SER A 296 22.80 5.95 17.16
C SER A 296 23.93 6.24 16.20
N SER A 297 24.27 7.51 16.04
CA SER A 297 25.48 7.95 15.34
C SER A 297 26.77 7.61 16.11
N GLU A 298 26.67 7.33 17.40
CA GLU A 298 27.81 7.01 18.25
C GLU A 298 28.28 5.55 18.09
N GLU A 299 27.34 4.63 17.82
CA GLU A 299 27.62 3.24 17.46
C GLU A 299 28.05 3.12 15.98
N LYS A 300 29.13 3.80 15.61
CA LYS A 300 29.60 3.92 14.21
C LYS A 300 29.80 2.57 13.53
N GLY A 301 28.83 2.19 12.70
CA GLY A 301 28.86 1.01 11.85
C GLY A 301 28.45 -0.31 12.54
N SER A 302 28.04 -0.31 13.81
CA SER A 302 27.42 -1.51 14.40
C SER A 302 25.93 -1.47 14.17
N CYS A 303 25.41 -2.40 13.38
CA CYS A 303 23.99 -2.51 13.09
C CYS A 303 23.39 -3.79 13.67
N GLU A 304 22.09 -3.77 13.91
CA GLU A 304 21.29 -4.95 14.23
C GLU A 304 20.41 -5.28 13.03
N GLU A 305 20.19 -6.55 12.71
CA GLU A 305 19.32 -6.96 11.60
C GLU A 305 17.95 -7.44 12.10
N VAL A 306 16.89 -6.93 11.48
CA VAL A 306 15.50 -7.36 11.72
C VAL A 306 14.82 -7.72 10.41
N ASN A 307 13.77 -8.53 10.49
CA ASN A 307 12.93 -8.74 9.31
C ASN A 307 12.21 -7.44 8.91
N GLY A 308 11.81 -7.34 7.64
CA GLY A 308 11.21 -6.11 7.12
C GLY A 308 9.89 -5.71 7.79
N ALA A 309 9.09 -6.66 8.26
CA ALA A 309 7.82 -6.37 8.95
C ALA A 309 8.04 -5.74 10.33
N GLU A 310 9.00 -6.26 11.10
CA GLU A 310 9.42 -5.68 12.38
C GLU A 310 10.02 -4.29 12.19
N GLY A 311 10.90 -4.11 11.19
CA GLY A 311 11.44 -2.80 10.83
C GLY A 311 10.35 -1.80 10.45
N MET A 312 9.34 -2.24 9.68
CA MET A 312 8.20 -1.42 9.28
C MET A 312 7.37 -1.01 10.50
N GLU A 313 7.09 -1.92 11.43
CA GLU A 313 6.37 -1.61 12.66
C GLU A 313 7.09 -0.52 13.49
N MET A 314 8.41 -0.61 13.64
CA MET A 314 9.17 0.42 14.35
C MET A 314 9.06 1.78 13.66
N ALA A 315 9.27 1.81 12.34
CA ALA A 315 9.20 3.04 11.55
C ALA A 315 7.80 3.68 11.58
N MET A 316 6.76 2.85 11.49
CA MET A 316 5.37 3.30 11.60
C MET A 316 5.04 3.83 12.99
N ASN A 317 5.56 3.23 14.06
CA ASN A 317 5.37 3.74 15.41
C ASN A 317 6.05 5.11 15.61
N ALA A 318 7.25 5.32 15.05
CA ALA A 318 7.91 6.62 15.08
C ALA A 318 7.11 7.71 14.31
N TRP A 319 6.58 7.35 13.13
CA TRP A 319 5.69 8.22 12.38
C TRP A 319 4.38 8.50 13.14
N ALA A 320 3.75 7.48 13.73
CA ALA A 320 2.53 7.61 14.51
C ALA A 320 2.74 8.50 15.74
N HIS A 321 3.88 8.38 16.42
CA HIS A 321 4.25 9.27 17.50
C HIS A 321 4.38 10.73 17.02
N TRP A 322 4.97 10.98 15.85
CA TRP A 322 4.98 12.31 15.26
C TRP A 322 3.57 12.83 14.95
N VAL A 323 2.72 12.02 14.33
CA VAL A 323 1.32 12.38 14.03
C VAL A 323 0.57 12.73 15.31
N SER A 324 0.65 11.88 16.33
CA SER A 324 -0.03 12.10 17.60
C SER A 324 0.38 13.43 18.24
N ASN A 325 1.65 13.81 18.19
CA ASN A 325 2.13 15.02 18.84
C ASN A 325 1.99 16.31 18.01
N ASN A 326 1.89 16.21 16.68
CA ASN A 326 2.01 17.37 15.80
C ASN A 326 0.78 17.65 14.91
N VAL A 327 -0.20 16.75 14.89
CA VAL A 327 -1.38 16.89 14.02
C VAL A 327 -2.61 17.30 14.83
N ASP A 328 -3.12 18.48 14.50
CA ASP A 328 -4.47 18.91 14.85
C ASP A 328 -5.41 18.66 13.66
N PRO A 329 -6.38 17.72 13.78
CA PRO A 329 -7.26 17.34 12.68
C PRO A 329 -8.17 18.47 12.20
N ASN A 330 -8.34 19.55 12.97
CA ASN A 330 -9.12 20.72 12.55
C ASN A 330 -8.39 21.60 11.54
N THR A 331 -7.05 21.54 11.52
CA THR A 331 -6.20 22.44 10.71
C THR A 331 -5.37 21.68 9.68
N LYS A 332 -5.07 20.41 9.93
CA LYS A 332 -4.25 19.57 9.05
C LYS A 332 -4.94 18.23 8.81
N ARG A 333 -5.08 17.85 7.54
CA ARG A 333 -5.59 16.52 7.17
C ARG A 333 -4.45 15.58 6.85
N VAL A 334 -4.49 14.39 7.43
CA VAL A 334 -3.50 13.34 7.20
C VAL A 334 -4.21 12.09 6.70
N PHE A 335 -3.74 11.59 5.58
CA PHE A 335 -4.18 10.35 4.97
C PHE A 335 -3.05 9.33 5.00
N PHE A 336 -3.41 8.06 5.20
CA PHE A 336 -2.52 6.93 4.95
C PHE A 336 -3.13 6.05 3.87
N VAL A 337 -2.42 5.89 2.77
CA VAL A 337 -2.79 5.01 1.65
C VAL A 337 -2.26 3.63 1.96
N THR A 338 -3.14 2.62 1.97
CA THR A 338 -2.76 1.24 2.28
C THR A 338 -1.93 0.62 1.16
N MET A 339 -1.51 -0.62 1.37
CA MET A 339 -0.58 -1.34 0.51
C MET A 339 -1.08 -1.43 -0.93
N SER A 340 -0.21 -1.04 -1.87
CA SER A 340 -0.38 -1.37 -3.29
C SER A 340 0.08 -2.81 -3.53
N PRO A 341 -0.74 -3.66 -4.15
CA PRO A 341 -0.41 -5.06 -4.42
C PRO A 341 0.56 -5.20 -5.59
N THR A 342 1.07 -6.42 -5.78
CA THR A 342 1.96 -6.80 -6.88
C THR A 342 1.45 -8.06 -7.56
N HIS A 343 1.62 -8.16 -8.88
CA HIS A 343 1.14 -9.30 -9.68
C HIS A 343 2.31 -10.09 -10.29
N GLN A 344 3.15 -10.66 -9.42
CA GLN A 344 4.41 -11.30 -9.82
C GLN A 344 4.23 -12.73 -10.35
N TRP A 345 3.13 -13.41 -10.01
CA TRP A 345 2.95 -14.82 -10.37
C TRP A 345 1.53 -15.10 -10.85
N SER A 346 1.37 -15.40 -12.14
CA SER A 346 0.05 -15.64 -12.73
C SER A 346 -0.70 -16.83 -12.14
N ARG A 347 0.03 -17.79 -11.57
CA ARG A 347 -0.55 -18.93 -10.83
C ARG A 347 -1.45 -18.54 -9.68
N GLU A 348 -1.32 -17.33 -9.14
CA GLU A 348 -2.16 -16.84 -8.04
C GLU A 348 -3.61 -16.59 -8.48
N TRP A 349 -3.82 -16.10 -9.72
CA TRP A 349 -5.16 -15.85 -10.28
C TRP A 349 -5.57 -16.84 -11.37
N ASN A 350 -4.64 -17.69 -11.82
CA ASN A 350 -4.89 -18.73 -12.80
C ASN A 350 -4.05 -19.98 -12.48
N PRO A 351 -4.56 -20.90 -11.64
CA PRO A 351 -3.81 -22.07 -11.17
C PRO A 351 -3.23 -22.91 -12.31
N GLY A 352 -1.95 -23.26 -12.20
CA GLY A 352 -1.21 -24.02 -13.22
C GLY A 352 -0.61 -23.18 -14.35
N SER A 353 -0.84 -21.86 -14.38
CA SER A 353 -0.15 -20.97 -15.31
C SER A 353 1.27 -20.60 -14.86
N GLU A 354 2.12 -20.27 -15.83
CA GLU A 354 3.44 -19.69 -15.61
C GLU A 354 3.47 -18.28 -16.22
N GLY A 355 4.15 -17.35 -15.54
CA GLY A 355 4.22 -15.95 -15.95
C GLY A 355 3.88 -14.99 -14.82
N ASN A 356 3.56 -13.76 -15.20
CA ASN A 356 3.27 -12.64 -14.29
C ASN A 356 2.24 -11.72 -14.96
N CYS A 357 2.20 -10.43 -14.59
CA CYS A 357 1.32 -9.43 -15.20
C CYS A 357 1.50 -9.22 -16.72
N TYR A 358 2.54 -9.77 -17.35
CA TYR A 358 2.75 -9.65 -18.79
C TYR A 358 1.61 -10.29 -19.59
N GLY A 359 0.99 -9.51 -20.47
CA GLY A 359 -0.10 -9.96 -21.33
C GLY A 359 -1.47 -9.98 -20.66
N GLU A 360 -1.58 -9.58 -19.39
CA GLU A 360 -2.85 -9.45 -18.69
C GLU A 360 -3.60 -8.19 -19.13
N LYS A 361 -4.84 -8.35 -19.62
CA LYS A 361 -5.64 -7.27 -20.23
C LYS A 361 -6.98 -7.00 -19.54
N LYS A 362 -7.33 -7.84 -18.57
CA LYS A 362 -8.59 -7.75 -17.83
C LYS A 362 -8.33 -7.90 -16.34
N PRO A 363 -9.14 -7.23 -15.49
CA PRO A 363 -9.13 -7.46 -14.06
C PRO A 363 -9.43 -8.92 -13.70
N ILE A 364 -9.14 -9.27 -12.46
CA ILE A 364 -9.61 -10.49 -11.82
C ILE A 364 -11.08 -10.27 -11.42
N GLU A 365 -11.94 -11.21 -11.81
CA GLU A 365 -13.39 -11.14 -11.55
C GLU A 365 -13.79 -11.81 -10.23
N GLU A 366 -12.93 -12.65 -9.67
CA GLU A 366 -13.17 -13.32 -8.38
C GLU A 366 -13.09 -12.31 -7.22
N GLU A 367 -14.23 -11.92 -6.66
CA GLU A 367 -14.31 -10.95 -5.55
C GLU A 367 -13.54 -11.41 -4.29
N THR A 368 -13.38 -12.72 -4.09
CA THR A 368 -12.61 -13.30 -2.98
C THR A 368 -11.10 -13.38 -3.22
N TYR A 369 -10.61 -12.94 -4.38
CA TYR A 369 -9.21 -13.02 -4.73
C TYR A 369 -8.32 -12.25 -3.74
N TRP A 370 -7.18 -12.88 -3.40
CA TRP A 370 -6.17 -12.30 -2.54
C TRP A 370 -4.78 -12.82 -2.90
N GLY A 371 -3.94 -11.96 -3.49
CA GLY A 371 -2.57 -12.29 -3.85
C GLY A 371 -1.60 -12.29 -2.66
N SER A 372 -0.48 -13.00 -2.79
CA SER A 372 0.58 -12.98 -1.76
C SER A 372 1.28 -11.62 -1.66
N GLY A 373 1.11 -10.74 -2.66
CA GLY A 373 1.58 -9.36 -2.65
C GLY A 373 0.95 -8.51 -1.55
N SER A 374 -0.24 -8.87 -1.05
CA SER A 374 -0.92 -8.20 0.07
C SER A 374 -0.81 -9.00 1.37
N ASP A 375 0.21 -8.69 2.16
CA ASP A 375 0.58 -9.46 3.34
C ASP A 375 -0.34 -9.22 4.54
N ILE A 376 -1.28 -10.14 4.81
CA ILE A 376 -2.27 -10.02 5.89
C ILE A 376 -1.66 -9.67 7.26
N PRO A 377 -0.57 -10.33 7.73
CA PRO A 377 0.08 -9.94 8.98
C PRO A 377 0.54 -8.48 9.01
N THR A 378 1.21 -8.03 7.94
CA THR A 378 1.64 -6.63 7.81
C THR A 378 0.45 -5.69 7.78
N MET A 379 -0.65 -6.04 7.08
CA MET A 379 -1.86 -5.20 7.05
C MET A 379 -2.46 -5.01 8.44
N ARG A 380 -2.54 -6.08 9.23
CA ARG A 380 -3.07 -6.02 10.60
C ARG A 380 -2.19 -5.17 11.51
N MET A 381 -0.87 -5.21 11.32
CA MET A 381 0.07 -4.33 12.02
C MET A 381 -0.18 -2.86 11.65
N VAL A 382 -0.29 -2.55 10.35
CA VAL A 382 -0.60 -1.20 9.85
C VAL A 382 -1.92 -0.70 10.43
N GLU A 383 -2.97 -1.53 10.39
CA GLU A 383 -4.28 -1.22 10.95
C GLU A 383 -4.22 -0.92 12.45
N ARG A 384 -3.47 -1.72 13.23
CA ARG A 384 -3.30 -1.48 14.67
C ARG A 384 -2.64 -0.13 14.94
N VAL A 385 -1.58 0.22 14.21
CA VAL A 385 -0.90 1.52 14.38
C VAL A 385 -1.85 2.67 14.01
N LEU A 386 -2.55 2.56 12.88
CA LEU A 386 -3.47 3.61 12.40
C LEU A 386 -4.69 3.79 13.31
N ARG A 387 -5.28 2.71 13.83
CA ARG A 387 -6.38 2.77 14.80
C ARG A 387 -6.00 3.55 16.06
N GLY A 388 -4.76 3.43 16.51
CA GLY A 388 -4.23 4.17 17.67
C GLY A 388 -4.19 5.70 17.48
N LEU A 389 -4.26 6.20 16.23
CA LEU A 389 -4.26 7.63 15.92
C LEU A 389 -5.65 8.26 15.88
N GLY A 390 -6.71 7.43 15.89
CA GLY A 390 -8.10 7.86 15.90
C GLY A 390 -8.40 8.88 14.78
N PRO A 391 -9.00 10.05 15.08
CA PRO A 391 -9.42 11.01 14.06
C PRO A 391 -8.27 11.78 13.40
N LYS A 392 -7.02 11.62 13.87
CA LYS A 392 -5.87 12.34 13.31
C LYS A 392 -5.46 11.83 11.94
N VAL A 393 -5.87 10.61 11.57
CA VAL A 393 -5.54 10.00 10.27
C VAL A 393 -6.78 9.38 9.65
N SER A 394 -7.00 9.66 8.37
CA SER A 394 -7.97 8.95 7.53
C SER A 394 -7.26 7.89 6.69
N VAL A 395 -7.84 6.71 6.58
CA VAL A 395 -7.26 5.61 5.79
C VAL A 395 -7.89 5.56 4.42
N ILE A 396 -7.06 5.56 3.37
CA ILE A 396 -7.51 5.29 2.00
C ILE A 396 -7.17 3.84 1.71
N ASN A 397 -8.13 2.94 1.91
CA ASN A 397 -7.94 1.51 1.73
C ASN A 397 -8.02 1.14 0.25
N ILE A 398 -6.86 1.02 -0.39
CA ILE A 398 -6.73 0.72 -1.82
C ILE A 398 -6.38 -0.73 -2.12
N THR A 399 -6.13 -1.55 -1.09
CA THR A 399 -5.42 -2.82 -1.28
C THR A 399 -6.26 -3.82 -2.07
N GLN A 400 -7.46 -4.14 -1.58
CA GLN A 400 -8.33 -5.13 -2.23
C GLN A 400 -8.79 -4.67 -3.61
N LEU A 401 -9.22 -3.41 -3.77
CA LEU A 401 -9.61 -2.92 -5.10
C LEU A 401 -8.44 -2.97 -6.09
N SER A 402 -7.20 -2.80 -5.65
CA SER A 402 -6.05 -2.86 -6.54
C SER A 402 -5.60 -4.30 -6.83
N GLU A 403 -5.90 -5.26 -5.95
CA GLU A 403 -5.62 -6.70 -6.13
C GLU A 403 -6.35 -7.25 -7.35
N TYR A 404 -7.50 -6.70 -7.71
CA TYR A 404 -8.19 -7.12 -8.93
C TYR A 404 -7.48 -6.67 -10.21
N ARG A 405 -6.53 -5.72 -10.14
CA ARG A 405 -6.05 -4.97 -11.31
C ARG A 405 -4.76 -5.50 -11.91
N LYS A 406 -4.60 -6.81 -12.06
CA LYS A 406 -3.44 -7.40 -12.77
C LYS A 406 -3.16 -6.82 -14.17
N ASP A 407 -4.17 -6.24 -14.82
CA ASP A 407 -4.10 -5.55 -16.10
C ASP A 407 -3.49 -4.15 -16.04
N GLY A 408 -3.47 -3.48 -14.88
CA GLY A 408 -3.11 -2.08 -14.74
C GLY A 408 -1.61 -1.78 -14.73
N HIS A 409 -0.76 -2.80 -14.72
CA HIS A 409 0.70 -2.64 -14.60
C HIS A 409 1.38 -2.22 -15.91
N PRO A 410 2.51 -1.47 -15.87
CA PRO A 410 3.31 -1.20 -17.05
C PRO A 410 3.85 -2.45 -17.73
N SER A 411 4.16 -3.49 -16.96
CA SER A 411 4.81 -4.68 -17.46
C SER A 411 6.09 -4.28 -18.22
N VAL A 412 6.15 -4.49 -19.53
CA VAL A 412 7.28 -4.11 -20.39
C VAL A 412 7.14 -2.73 -21.02
N TYR A 413 5.98 -2.10 -20.92
CA TYR A 413 5.67 -0.85 -21.61
C TYR A 413 6.07 0.36 -20.75
N ARG A 414 7.37 0.53 -20.60
CA ARG A 414 7.95 1.67 -19.86
C ARG A 414 9.36 1.95 -20.36
N LYS A 415 9.90 3.07 -19.92
CA LYS A 415 11.33 3.34 -20.13
C LYS A 415 12.21 2.39 -19.34
N PHE A 416 13.19 1.84 -20.04
CA PHE A 416 14.33 1.14 -19.46
C PHE A 416 15.54 2.08 -19.53
N TRP A 417 16.16 2.33 -18.38
CA TRP A 417 17.36 3.16 -18.29
C TRP A 417 18.63 2.39 -18.69
N GLU A 418 18.55 1.06 -18.67
CA GLU A 418 19.60 0.15 -19.13
C GLU A 418 19.09 -0.64 -20.34
N PRO A 419 19.94 -0.87 -21.36
CA PRO A 419 19.59 -1.71 -22.49
C PRO A 419 19.23 -3.12 -22.03
N LEU A 420 18.15 -3.68 -22.57
CA LEU A 420 17.82 -5.10 -22.42
C LEU A 420 18.69 -5.91 -23.37
N ASN A 421 19.28 -7.00 -22.88
CA ASN A 421 20.01 -7.95 -23.73
C ASN A 421 19.03 -8.85 -24.50
N ASP A 422 19.51 -9.48 -25.57
CA ASP A 422 18.69 -10.31 -26.47
C ASP A 422 17.96 -11.43 -25.75
N ASP A 423 18.58 -12.04 -24.74
CA ASP A 423 17.97 -13.13 -23.98
C ASP A 423 16.82 -12.63 -23.09
N ARG A 424 16.95 -11.45 -22.47
CA ARG A 424 15.82 -10.85 -21.77
C ARG A 424 14.70 -10.50 -22.74
N LEU A 425 15.00 -9.91 -23.90
CA LEU A 425 13.98 -9.58 -24.91
C LEU A 425 13.14 -10.78 -25.38
N LYS A 426 13.72 -11.99 -25.40
CA LYS A 426 13.00 -13.24 -25.69
C LYS A 426 12.06 -13.69 -24.56
N ASN A 427 12.25 -13.20 -23.34
CA ASN A 427 11.44 -13.52 -22.17
C ASN A 427 10.90 -12.25 -21.47
N PRO A 428 9.83 -11.61 -22.01
CA PRO A 428 9.17 -10.44 -21.43
C PRO A 428 8.83 -10.53 -19.94
N ALA A 429 8.47 -11.73 -19.47
CA ALA A 429 8.15 -11.95 -18.06
C ALA A 429 9.34 -11.66 -17.14
N SER A 430 10.59 -11.89 -17.59
CA SER A 430 11.80 -11.70 -16.78
C SER A 430 12.12 -10.24 -16.41
N TYR A 431 11.54 -9.27 -17.09
CA TYR A 431 11.79 -7.84 -16.87
C TYR A 431 10.52 -6.99 -16.78
N SER A 432 9.36 -7.65 -16.69
CA SER A 432 8.06 -6.99 -16.52
C SER A 432 7.97 -6.33 -15.14
N ASP A 433 7.56 -5.07 -15.12
CA ASP A 433 7.20 -4.37 -13.90
C ASP A 433 5.75 -4.67 -13.53
N CYS A 434 5.59 -5.55 -12.54
CA CYS A 434 4.30 -5.93 -11.96
C CYS A 434 4.09 -5.31 -10.57
N ILE A 435 4.68 -4.13 -10.36
CA ILE A 435 4.65 -3.38 -9.09
C ILE A 435 3.99 -2.03 -9.33
N HIS A 436 4.52 -1.24 -10.26
CA HIS A 436 4.01 0.10 -10.55
C HIS A 436 2.77 0.05 -11.44
N TRP A 437 2.15 1.21 -11.70
CA TRP A 437 0.89 1.29 -12.43
C TRP A 437 1.02 2.19 -13.64
N CYS A 438 0.39 1.81 -14.75
CA CYS A 438 0.18 2.73 -15.86
C CYS A 438 -0.66 3.93 -15.41
N VAL A 439 -0.39 5.10 -16.00
CA VAL A 439 -1.17 6.33 -15.78
C VAL A 439 -1.55 6.90 -17.15
N PRO A 440 -2.85 7.12 -17.47
CA PRO A 440 -4.03 6.94 -16.61
C PRO A 440 -4.31 5.49 -16.25
N GLY A 441 -4.97 5.25 -15.12
CA GLY A 441 -5.21 3.90 -14.60
C GLY A 441 -5.57 3.84 -13.12
N VAL A 442 -5.12 2.78 -12.45
CA VAL A 442 -5.44 2.46 -11.05
C VAL A 442 -5.18 3.63 -10.07
N PRO A 443 -4.05 4.37 -10.17
CA PRO A 443 -3.80 5.50 -9.27
C PRO A 443 -4.80 6.66 -9.41
N ASP A 444 -5.46 6.80 -10.57
CA ASP A 444 -6.51 7.81 -10.73
C ASP A 444 -7.69 7.52 -9.81
N VAL A 445 -8.04 6.24 -9.62
CA VAL A 445 -9.10 5.82 -8.68
C VAL A 445 -8.69 6.05 -7.23
N TRP A 446 -7.41 5.85 -6.87
CA TRP A 446 -6.93 6.20 -5.54
C TRP A 446 -7.10 7.70 -5.25
N ASN A 447 -6.88 8.54 -6.28
CA ASN A 447 -7.10 9.97 -6.19
C ASN A 447 -8.59 10.38 -6.18
N GLN A 448 -9.47 9.61 -6.85
CA GLN A 448 -10.91 9.77 -6.70
C GLN A 448 -11.38 9.45 -5.27
N LEU A 449 -10.82 8.41 -4.63
CA LEU A 449 -11.08 8.10 -3.23
C LEU A 449 -10.60 9.24 -2.33
N LEU A 450 -9.39 9.75 -2.53
CA LEU A 450 -8.90 10.92 -1.79
C LEU A 450 -9.86 12.11 -1.94
N PHE A 451 -10.26 12.46 -3.17
CA PHE A 451 -11.21 13.55 -3.43
C PHE A 451 -12.58 13.35 -2.77
N HIS A 452 -13.01 12.11 -2.56
CA HIS A 452 -14.25 11.83 -1.83
C HIS A 452 -14.16 12.17 -0.34
N PHE A 453 -12.99 12.01 0.28
CA PHE A 453 -12.74 12.32 1.69
C PHE A 453 -12.21 13.74 1.92
N LEU A 454 -11.84 14.45 0.86
CA LEU A 454 -11.51 15.88 0.91
C LEU A 454 -12.79 16.71 0.94
#